data_AF-A0AAV9HMW3-F1
#
_entry.id   AF-A0AAV9HMW3-F1
#
_cell.length_a   1.000
_cell.length_b   1.000
_cell.length_c   1.000
_cell.angle_alpha   90.00
_cell.angle_beta   90.00
_cell.angle_gamma   90.00
#
_symmetry.space_group_name_H-M   'P 1'
#
loop_
_entity.id
_entity.type
_entity.pdbx_description
1 polymer ?
#
loop_
_entity_poly.entity_id
_entity_poly.type
_entity_poly.pdbx_seq_one_letter_code
_entity_poly.pdbx_strand_id
1 'polypeptide(L)'
;MTSYGGFQRTGYGAQAANEDGGGFMGGASQSGSQGQKKSYVDEFLRPVTVRQLLDCKPGYNDSDLHLDGQPITQVTFVGQVRSLNPQTTNITYKVDDGTGTIDVKKWIDPEKAGDSESKFGLDTYVRVFGRIQSFNGKLHIGAHHMRAIDDFNEVNYHLLEATYVHLCFTKGAGGGGNAAAGHDAGGDSMFVDSGNHNSNKTANCSRAAQRLYDFLSGSEDGTTGVNLNEIVSGTGMAASDVSRAADELLGQGLVYTTVDDETWAILDY
;
A
#
# COMPACT_ATOMS: atom_id res chain seq x y z
N MET A 1 -38.28 4.13 -19.22
CA MET A 1 -38.00 4.21 -17.77
C MET A 1 -37.93 2.79 -17.25
N THR A 2 -36.72 2.26 -17.11
CA THR A 2 -36.47 0.88 -16.67
C THR A 2 -35.64 0.97 -15.40
N SER A 3 -36.31 0.71 -14.28
CA SER A 3 -35.76 0.82 -12.93
C SER A 3 -34.84 -0.36 -12.62
N TYR A 4 -33.67 -0.04 -12.08
CA TYR A 4 -32.62 -0.97 -11.66
C TYR A 4 -33.06 -1.80 -10.44
N GLY A 5 -32.87 -3.12 -10.53
CA GLY A 5 -33.06 -4.06 -9.43
C GLY A 5 -32.08 -3.83 -8.29
N GLY A 6 -32.62 -3.75 -7.07
CA GLY A 6 -31.88 -3.59 -5.82
C GLY A 6 -31.18 -4.87 -5.39
N PHE A 7 -29.94 -4.71 -4.92
CA PHE A 7 -29.16 -5.73 -4.24
C PHE A 7 -29.80 -6.12 -2.90
N GLN A 8 -30.13 -7.41 -2.73
CA GLN A 8 -30.45 -8.00 -1.43
C GLN A 8 -29.21 -8.72 -0.89
N ARG A 9 -28.74 -8.29 0.30
CA ARG A 9 -27.72 -8.99 1.08
C ARG A 9 -28.35 -10.20 1.79
N THR A 10 -27.88 -11.40 1.50
CA THR A 10 -28.25 -12.61 2.25
C THR A 10 -27.39 -12.69 3.52
N GLY A 11 -27.96 -12.32 4.65
CA GLY A 11 -27.40 -12.56 5.97
C GLY A 11 -27.77 -13.96 6.46
N TYR A 12 -26.78 -14.85 6.61
CA TYR A 12 -26.96 -16.13 7.29
C TYR A 12 -26.92 -15.92 8.81
N GLY A 13 -28.08 -15.64 9.40
CA GLY A 13 -28.32 -15.75 10.84
C GLY A 13 -29.09 -17.05 11.11
N ALA A 14 -28.40 -18.06 11.63
CA ALA A 14 -28.99 -19.33 12.02
C ALA A 14 -29.54 -19.23 13.45
N GLN A 15 -30.85 -19.37 13.61
CA GLN A 15 -31.49 -19.60 14.91
C GLN A 15 -32.73 -20.50 14.75
N ALA A 16 -32.61 -21.72 15.29
CA ALA A 16 -33.64 -22.57 15.90
C ALA A 16 -33.04 -23.99 15.97
N ALA A 17 -32.51 -24.42 17.12
CA ALA A 17 -33.23 -24.91 18.30
C ALA A 17 -33.70 -26.36 18.17
N ASN A 18 -33.17 -27.15 19.11
CA ASN A 18 -33.66 -28.36 19.74
C ASN A 18 -33.22 -29.76 19.26
N GLU A 19 -32.99 -30.56 20.31
CA GLU A 19 -32.93 -32.02 20.42
C GLU A 19 -31.54 -32.69 20.40
N ASP A 20 -31.08 -32.94 21.63
CA ASP A 20 -30.67 -34.27 22.13
C ASP A 20 -29.20 -34.48 22.53
N GLY A 21 -29.03 -35.00 23.74
CA GLY A 21 -27.92 -35.87 24.12
C GLY A 21 -26.59 -35.28 24.60
N GLY A 22 -26.34 -35.37 25.91
CA GLY A 22 -25.02 -35.80 26.42
C GLY A 22 -24.20 -34.76 27.19
N GLY A 23 -24.35 -34.73 28.51
CA GLY A 23 -23.45 -33.99 29.41
C GLY A 23 -22.12 -34.72 29.64
N PHE A 24 -21.03 -33.95 29.66
CA PHE A 24 -19.80 -34.28 30.37
C PHE A 24 -19.24 -33.00 31.01
N MET A 25 -19.32 -32.93 32.34
CA MET A 25 -18.50 -32.04 33.16
C MET A 25 -17.10 -32.66 33.27
N GLY A 26 -16.06 -31.93 32.86
CA GLY A 26 -14.66 -32.28 33.06
C GLY A 26 -13.85 -31.00 33.23
N GLY A 27 -13.31 -30.77 34.42
CA GLY A 27 -12.66 -29.53 34.82
C GLY A 27 -11.18 -29.39 34.45
N ALA A 28 -10.64 -28.29 34.97
CA ALA A 28 -9.24 -27.91 35.15
C ALA A 28 -8.44 -27.36 33.95
N SER A 29 -7.97 -26.13 34.18
CA SER A 29 -6.67 -25.57 33.80
C SER A 29 -6.31 -25.49 32.32
N GLN A 30 -6.28 -24.27 31.76
CA GLN A 30 -5.01 -23.74 31.25
C GLN A 30 -5.08 -22.21 31.12
N SER A 31 -4.09 -21.54 31.71
CA SER A 31 -3.72 -20.17 31.41
C SER A 31 -3.57 -20.00 29.90
N GLY A 32 -4.55 -19.34 29.28
CA GLY A 32 -4.45 -18.90 27.91
C GLY A 32 -3.62 -17.63 27.88
N SER A 33 -2.33 -17.76 27.54
CA SER A 33 -1.58 -16.66 26.98
C SER A 33 -2.45 -16.07 25.85
N GLN A 34 -2.84 -14.80 26.00
CA GLN A 34 -3.34 -14.02 24.89
C GLN A 34 -2.23 -14.00 23.84
N GLY A 35 -2.26 -14.98 22.93
CA GLY A 35 -1.57 -14.88 21.66
C GLY A 35 -2.07 -13.57 21.06
N GLN A 36 -1.17 -12.58 20.97
CA GLN A 36 -1.39 -11.40 20.15
C GLN A 36 -1.97 -11.93 18.84
N LYS A 37 -3.26 -11.66 18.60
CA LYS A 37 -3.83 -11.79 17.28
C LYS A 37 -2.93 -10.93 16.42
N LYS A 38 -2.02 -11.56 15.65
CA LYS A 38 -1.34 -10.87 14.57
C LYS A 38 -2.49 -10.24 13.80
N SER A 39 -2.56 -8.92 13.86
CA SER A 39 -3.47 -8.17 13.01
C SER A 39 -3.27 -8.76 11.63
N TYR A 40 -4.36 -9.14 10.96
CA TYR A 40 -4.30 -9.51 9.56
C TYR A 40 -3.88 -8.24 8.84
N VAL A 41 -2.57 -7.98 8.84
CA VAL A 41 -1.94 -6.94 8.03
C VAL A 41 -2.32 -7.37 6.63
N ASP A 42 -3.13 -6.56 5.95
CA ASP A 42 -3.53 -6.85 4.58
C ASP A 42 -2.26 -7.14 3.76
N GLU A 43 -2.01 -8.43 3.48
CA GLU A 43 -0.87 -8.86 2.70
C GLU A 43 -1.20 -8.58 1.24
N PHE A 44 -0.80 -7.40 0.75
CA PHE A 44 -1.03 -7.01 -0.62
C PHE A 44 0.03 -7.61 -1.55
N LEU A 45 -0.41 -8.08 -2.72
CA LEU A 45 0.47 -8.46 -3.81
C LEU A 45 1.05 -7.21 -4.47
N ARG A 46 2.37 -7.06 -4.44
CA ARG A 46 3.03 -5.88 -5.01
C ARG A 46 3.80 -6.19 -6.31
N PRO A 47 3.54 -5.47 -7.42
CA PRO A 47 4.39 -5.56 -8.59
C PRO A 47 5.73 -4.89 -8.32
N VAL A 48 6.83 -5.60 -8.54
CA VAL A 48 8.19 -5.14 -8.27
C VAL A 48 9.15 -5.55 -9.37
N THR A 49 10.30 -4.89 -9.41
CA THR A 49 11.49 -5.36 -10.11
C THR A 49 12.34 -6.21 -9.17
N VAL A 50 13.17 -7.09 -9.73
CA VAL A 50 14.12 -7.90 -8.95
C VAL A 50 15.12 -7.00 -8.23
N ARG A 51 15.57 -5.92 -8.86
CA ARG A 51 16.51 -4.99 -8.22
C ARG A 51 15.95 -4.38 -6.94
N GLN A 52 14.69 -3.93 -6.95
CA GLN A 52 14.03 -3.40 -5.75
C GLN A 52 14.08 -4.40 -4.60
N LEU A 53 13.85 -5.69 -4.88
CA LEU A 53 13.92 -6.73 -3.85
C LEU A 53 15.35 -6.95 -3.33
N LEU A 54 16.34 -6.94 -4.22
CA LEU A 54 17.74 -7.15 -3.83
C LEU A 54 18.32 -5.97 -3.04
N ASP A 55 17.80 -4.76 -3.26
CA ASP A 55 18.20 -3.56 -2.53
C ASP A 55 17.48 -3.41 -1.18
N CYS A 56 16.40 -4.15 -0.95
CA CYS A 56 15.75 -4.21 0.36
C CYS A 56 16.69 -4.85 1.39
N LYS A 57 17.12 -4.05 2.37
CA LYS A 57 17.91 -4.54 3.50
C LYS A 57 16.97 -5.21 4.50
N PRO A 58 17.20 -6.48 4.87
CA PRO A 58 16.49 -7.07 6.00
C PRO A 58 16.84 -6.25 7.25
N GLY A 59 15.83 -5.86 8.03
CA GLY A 59 16.08 -5.13 9.25
C GLY A 59 16.77 -6.01 10.31
N TYR A 60 17.20 -5.39 11.41
CA TYR A 60 17.84 -6.11 12.51
C TYR A 60 16.84 -7.11 13.13
N ASN A 61 17.28 -8.33 13.46
CA ASN A 61 16.49 -9.40 14.11
C ASN A 61 15.23 -9.88 13.35
N ASP A 62 15.36 -10.26 12.07
CA ASP A 62 14.26 -10.92 11.34
C ASP A 62 13.00 -10.03 11.21
N SER A 63 13.21 -8.70 11.22
CA SER A 63 12.15 -7.72 11.03
C SER A 63 11.63 -7.74 9.59
N ASP A 64 10.37 -7.33 9.43
CA ASP A 64 9.68 -7.33 8.14
C ASP A 64 10.49 -6.60 7.07
N LEU A 65 10.52 -7.16 5.86
CA LEU A 65 11.16 -6.49 4.74
C LEU A 65 10.32 -5.28 4.35
N HIS A 66 10.96 -4.14 4.10
CA HIS A 66 10.27 -2.92 3.69
C HIS A 66 10.72 -2.48 2.29
N LEU A 67 9.77 -2.01 1.50
CA LEU A 67 9.99 -1.35 0.21
C LEU A 67 9.15 -0.07 0.17
N ASP A 68 9.78 1.04 -0.18
CA ASP A 68 9.17 2.39 -0.21
C ASP A 68 8.49 2.77 1.12
N GLY A 69 9.12 2.42 2.24
CA GLY A 69 8.60 2.71 3.59
C GLY A 69 7.42 1.84 4.04
N GLN A 70 7.00 0.85 3.23
CA GLN A 70 5.91 -0.06 3.57
C GLN A 70 6.39 -1.50 3.67
N PRO A 71 5.86 -2.30 4.62
CA PRO A 71 6.19 -3.72 4.71
C PRO A 71 5.76 -4.45 3.43
N ILE A 72 6.59 -5.38 2.97
CA ILE A 72 6.35 -6.17 1.76
C ILE A 72 6.57 -7.65 2.05
N THR A 73 5.55 -8.45 1.72
CA THR A 73 5.56 -9.90 1.97
C THR A 73 5.29 -10.68 0.70
N GLN A 74 4.34 -10.24 -0.13
CA GLN A 74 3.94 -10.89 -1.37
C GLN A 74 4.22 -10.01 -2.59
N VAL A 75 4.74 -10.63 -3.65
CA VAL A 75 5.17 -9.93 -4.86
C VAL A 75 4.79 -10.64 -6.13
N THR A 76 4.69 -9.84 -7.19
CA THR A 76 4.63 -10.34 -8.56
C THR A 76 5.67 -9.67 -9.43
N PHE A 77 6.28 -10.46 -10.32
CA PHE A 77 7.19 -9.94 -11.33
C PHE A 77 7.22 -10.83 -12.57
N VAL A 78 7.68 -10.25 -13.68
CA VAL A 78 7.90 -10.95 -14.94
C VAL A 78 9.39 -11.02 -15.22
N GLY A 79 9.88 -12.18 -15.63
CA GLY A 79 11.27 -12.35 -16.01
C GLY A 79 11.52 -13.64 -16.78
N GLN A 80 12.74 -13.77 -17.30
CA GLN A 80 13.19 -14.91 -18.09
C GLN A 80 13.90 -15.94 -17.22
N VAL A 81 13.59 -17.22 -17.41
CA VAL A 81 14.28 -18.32 -16.73
C VAL A 81 15.69 -18.47 -17.31
N ARG A 82 16.71 -18.29 -16.46
CA ARG A 82 18.14 -18.44 -16.81
C ARG A 82 18.75 -19.77 -16.39
N SER A 83 18.19 -20.39 -15.35
CA SER A 83 18.59 -21.73 -14.92
C SER A 83 17.47 -22.39 -14.13
N LEU A 84 17.46 -23.71 -14.09
CA LEU A 84 16.58 -24.49 -13.21
C LEU A 84 17.38 -25.59 -12.52
N ASN A 85 17.07 -25.82 -11.24
CA ASN A 85 17.63 -26.88 -10.42
C ASN A 85 16.49 -27.70 -9.81
N PRO A 86 16.05 -28.78 -10.49
CA PRO A 86 15.03 -29.68 -9.99
C PRO A 86 15.51 -30.49 -8.80
N GLN A 87 14.66 -30.63 -7.79
CA GLN A 87 14.84 -31.47 -6.60
C GLN A 87 13.57 -32.32 -6.41
N THR A 88 13.60 -33.28 -5.48
CA THR A 88 12.49 -34.20 -5.26
C THR A 88 11.18 -33.49 -4.89
N THR A 89 11.25 -32.41 -4.09
CA THR A 89 10.06 -31.73 -3.56
C THR A 89 9.84 -30.34 -4.16
N ASN A 90 10.79 -29.80 -4.92
CA ASN A 90 10.73 -28.45 -5.46
C ASN A 90 11.62 -28.29 -6.70
N ILE A 91 11.37 -27.25 -7.47
CA ILE A 91 12.27 -26.78 -8.52
C ILE A 91 12.68 -25.35 -8.17
N THR A 92 13.98 -25.08 -8.15
CA THR A 92 14.50 -23.72 -7.98
C THR A 92 14.89 -23.16 -9.33
N TYR A 93 14.21 -22.10 -9.76
CA TYR A 93 14.50 -21.35 -10.97
C TYR A 93 15.36 -20.15 -10.63
N LYS A 94 16.27 -19.76 -11.52
CA LYS A 94 16.87 -18.42 -11.50
C LYS A 94 16.15 -17.59 -12.55
N VAL A 95 15.52 -16.51 -12.12
CA VAL A 95 14.72 -15.65 -13.00
C VAL A 95 15.38 -14.27 -13.09
N ASP A 96 15.46 -13.74 -14.31
CA ASP A 96 16.12 -12.48 -14.67
C ASP A 96 15.09 -11.54 -15.32
N ASP A 97 14.88 -10.36 -14.76
CA ASP A 97 13.96 -9.34 -15.31
C ASP A 97 14.68 -8.18 -16.02
N GLY A 98 16.00 -8.29 -16.22
CA GLY A 98 16.86 -7.24 -16.76
C GLY A 98 17.37 -6.24 -15.72
N THR A 99 16.79 -6.19 -14.52
CA THR A 99 17.26 -5.36 -13.40
C THR A 99 18.10 -6.16 -12.39
N GLY A 100 17.94 -7.48 -12.38
CA GLY A 100 18.75 -8.40 -11.59
C GLY A 100 18.25 -9.84 -11.73
N THR A 101 18.89 -10.74 -11.00
CA THR A 101 18.51 -12.17 -10.99
C THR A 101 18.15 -12.62 -9.57
N ILE A 102 17.07 -13.37 -9.42
CA ILE A 102 16.62 -13.92 -8.13
C ILE A 102 16.26 -15.41 -8.24
N ASP A 103 16.46 -16.13 -7.14
CA ASP A 103 16.05 -17.53 -7.04
C ASP A 103 14.55 -17.61 -6.71
N VAL A 104 13.81 -18.42 -7.47
CA VAL A 104 12.37 -18.65 -7.35
C VAL A 104 12.14 -20.15 -7.12
N LYS A 105 11.62 -20.51 -5.94
CA LYS A 105 11.38 -21.89 -5.53
C LYS A 105 9.90 -22.23 -5.71
N LYS A 106 9.61 -23.15 -6.64
CA LYS A 106 8.26 -23.71 -6.85
C LYS A 106 8.21 -25.11 -6.26
N TRP A 107 7.30 -25.35 -5.32
CA TRP A 107 7.09 -26.66 -4.72
C TRP A 107 6.34 -27.59 -5.70
N ILE A 108 6.72 -28.85 -5.71
CA ILE A 108 6.08 -29.89 -6.52
C ILE A 108 5.00 -30.53 -5.65
N ASP A 109 3.77 -30.51 -6.14
CA ASP A 109 2.68 -31.27 -5.54
C ASP A 109 2.73 -32.70 -6.12
N PRO A 110 3.05 -33.72 -5.31
CA PRO A 110 3.19 -35.10 -5.78
C PRO A 110 1.89 -35.64 -6.37
N GLU A 111 0.73 -35.12 -5.96
CA GLU A 111 -0.58 -35.54 -6.48
C GLU A 111 -0.89 -34.94 -7.86
N LYS A 112 -0.24 -33.83 -8.22
CA LYS A 112 -0.42 -33.12 -9.52
C LYS A 112 0.79 -33.26 -10.44
N ALA A 113 1.73 -34.14 -10.09
CA ALA A 113 2.98 -34.32 -10.83
C ALA A 113 2.78 -34.77 -12.29
N GLY A 114 1.63 -35.37 -12.63
CA GLY A 114 1.30 -35.85 -13.98
C GLY A 114 0.70 -34.80 -14.93
N ASP A 115 0.07 -33.73 -14.42
CA ASP A 115 -0.61 -32.70 -15.24
C ASP A 115 0.28 -31.47 -15.54
N SER A 116 1.47 -31.41 -14.95
CA SER A 116 2.30 -30.20 -14.85
C SER A 116 3.54 -30.24 -15.75
N GLU A 117 3.46 -30.87 -16.92
CA GLU A 117 4.62 -31.07 -17.81
C GLU A 117 4.95 -29.88 -18.73
N SER A 118 4.48 -28.68 -18.41
CA SER A 118 5.09 -27.44 -18.87
C SER A 118 6.04 -26.91 -17.78
N LYS A 119 7.15 -27.63 -17.55
CA LYS A 119 8.28 -27.09 -16.80
C LYS A 119 8.74 -25.84 -17.55
N PHE A 120 8.81 -24.70 -16.86
CA PHE A 120 9.30 -23.46 -17.48
C PHE A 120 10.75 -23.68 -17.91
N GLY A 121 10.94 -23.85 -19.22
CA GLY A 121 12.23 -24.17 -19.79
C GLY A 121 13.20 -23.01 -19.65
N LEU A 122 14.47 -23.27 -19.97
CA LEU A 122 15.43 -22.20 -20.18
C LEU A 122 14.89 -21.20 -21.20
N ASP A 123 15.20 -19.92 -20.98
CA ASP A 123 14.84 -18.79 -21.82
C ASP A 123 13.33 -18.53 -21.95
N THR A 124 12.49 -19.24 -21.20
CA THR A 124 11.04 -18.98 -21.12
C THR A 124 10.78 -17.77 -20.23
N TYR A 125 9.96 -16.83 -20.70
CA TYR A 125 9.44 -15.76 -19.85
C TYR A 125 8.30 -16.27 -18.98
N VAL A 126 8.32 -15.89 -17.71
CA VAL A 126 7.33 -16.30 -16.72
C VAL A 126 6.82 -15.10 -15.93
N ARG A 127 5.53 -15.12 -15.58
CA ARG A 127 5.01 -14.30 -14.47
C ARG A 127 5.03 -15.13 -13.20
N VAL A 128 5.66 -14.57 -12.17
CA VAL A 128 5.79 -15.15 -10.84
C VAL A 128 4.84 -14.41 -9.89
N PHE A 129 4.16 -15.19 -9.05
CA PHE A 129 3.43 -14.70 -7.86
C PHE A 129 3.96 -15.48 -6.67
N GLY A 130 4.51 -14.80 -5.67
CA GLY A 130 5.15 -15.50 -4.57
C GLY A 130 5.40 -14.65 -3.35
N ARG A 131 5.78 -15.33 -2.27
CA ARG A 131 6.16 -14.72 -1.02
C ARG A 131 7.68 -14.56 -0.96
N ILE A 132 8.13 -13.42 -0.44
CA ILE A 132 9.54 -13.18 -0.20
C ILE A 132 9.98 -14.03 1.00
N GLN A 133 11.11 -14.70 0.86
CA GLN A 133 11.73 -15.52 1.90
C GLN A 133 13.22 -15.20 1.97
N SER A 134 13.79 -15.26 3.17
CA SER A 134 15.23 -15.14 3.40
C SER A 134 15.75 -16.45 3.95
N PHE A 135 16.86 -16.94 3.40
CA PHE A 135 17.58 -18.07 3.96
C PHE A 135 19.07 -17.77 3.94
N ASN A 136 19.72 -17.85 5.10
CA ASN A 136 21.14 -17.57 5.27
C ASN A 136 21.57 -16.21 4.68
N GLY A 137 20.75 -15.18 4.90
CA GLY A 137 20.99 -13.82 4.40
C GLY A 137 20.73 -13.61 2.91
N LYS A 138 20.25 -14.63 2.17
CA LYS A 138 19.91 -14.52 0.75
C LYS A 138 18.39 -14.53 0.55
N LEU A 139 17.90 -13.50 -0.12
CA LEU A 139 16.49 -13.41 -0.53
C LEU A 139 16.20 -14.36 -1.69
N HIS A 140 15.04 -14.99 -1.63
CA HIS A 140 14.45 -15.82 -2.69
C HIS A 140 12.93 -15.73 -2.63
N ILE A 141 12.26 -16.16 -3.70
CA ILE A 141 10.80 -16.12 -3.81
C ILE A 141 10.25 -17.54 -3.70
N GLY A 142 9.39 -17.79 -2.72
CA GLY A 142 8.53 -18.98 -2.69
C GLY A 142 7.35 -18.77 -3.61
N ALA A 143 7.36 -19.37 -4.80
CA ALA A 143 6.30 -19.20 -5.78
C ALA A 143 5.02 -19.93 -5.36
N HIS A 144 3.93 -19.17 -5.20
CA HIS A 144 2.57 -19.71 -5.03
C HIS A 144 1.97 -20.07 -6.38
N HIS A 145 2.19 -19.20 -7.37
CA HIS A 145 1.72 -19.40 -8.72
C HIS A 145 2.78 -18.90 -9.70
N MET A 146 2.95 -19.62 -10.80
CA MET A 146 3.90 -19.26 -11.85
C MET A 146 3.32 -19.72 -13.17
N ARG A 147 3.35 -18.86 -14.18
CA ARG A 147 2.83 -19.13 -15.53
C ARG A 147 3.81 -18.66 -16.59
N ALA A 148 3.77 -19.28 -17.76
CA ALA A 148 4.49 -18.79 -18.93
C ALA A 148 3.83 -17.50 -19.44
N ILE A 149 4.63 -16.68 -20.10
CA ILE A 149 4.16 -15.50 -20.83
C ILE A 149 3.92 -15.89 -22.27
N ASP A 150 2.69 -15.70 -22.74
CA ASP A 150 2.32 -15.90 -24.15
C ASP A 150 2.37 -14.58 -24.95
N ASP A 151 1.98 -13.46 -24.31
CA ASP A 151 2.06 -12.11 -24.88
C ASP A 151 3.21 -11.31 -24.26
N PHE A 152 4.23 -11.04 -25.06
CA PHE A 152 5.42 -10.30 -24.62
C PHE A 152 5.16 -8.82 -24.28
N ASN A 153 4.01 -8.26 -24.63
CA ASN A 153 3.61 -6.94 -24.14
C ASN A 153 3.53 -6.91 -22.61
N GLU A 154 3.24 -8.05 -21.97
CA GLU A 154 3.19 -8.19 -20.52
C GLU A 154 4.53 -7.86 -19.85
N VAL A 155 5.66 -8.12 -20.51
CA VAL A 155 7.00 -7.83 -19.98
C VAL A 155 7.18 -6.31 -19.81
N ASN A 156 6.87 -5.55 -20.87
CA ASN A 156 6.97 -4.09 -20.84
C ASN A 156 5.92 -3.47 -19.90
N TYR A 157 4.68 -3.99 -19.96
CA TYR A 157 3.61 -3.56 -19.06
C TYR A 157 4.01 -3.73 -17.60
N HIS A 158 4.61 -4.87 -17.23
CA HIS A 158 5.06 -5.14 -15.86
C HIS A 158 6.08 -4.11 -15.37
N LEU A 159 7.05 -3.72 -16.21
CA LEU A 159 8.05 -2.71 -15.85
C LEU A 159 7.41 -1.34 -15.63
N LEU A 160 6.43 -0.97 -16.46
CA LEU A 160 5.66 0.26 -16.28
C LEU A 160 4.80 0.21 -15.01
N GLU A 161 4.15 -0.93 -14.74
CA GLU A 161 3.33 -1.16 -13.54
C GLU A 161 4.16 -1.06 -12.26
N ALA A 162 5.31 -1.76 -12.19
CA ALA A 162 6.21 -1.69 -11.04
C ALA A 162 6.73 -0.26 -10.80
N THR A 163 7.05 0.46 -11.88
CA THR A 163 7.47 1.87 -11.81
C THR A 163 6.34 2.77 -11.29
N TYR A 164 5.13 2.61 -11.84
CA TYR A 164 3.97 3.39 -11.44
C TYR A 164 3.64 3.18 -9.95
N VAL A 165 3.60 1.93 -9.50
CA VAL A 165 3.33 1.60 -8.10
C VAL A 165 4.41 2.16 -7.18
N HIS A 166 5.69 2.01 -7.55
CA HIS A 166 6.81 2.60 -6.81
C HIS A 166 6.67 4.12 -6.67
N LEU A 167 6.30 4.82 -7.75
CA LEU A 167 6.06 6.26 -7.71
C LEU A 167 4.86 6.63 -6.84
N CYS A 168 3.78 5.84 -6.85
CA CYS A 168 2.63 6.09 -5.97
C CYS A 168 3.01 6.03 -4.49
N PHE A 169 3.86 5.08 -4.09
CA PHE A 169 4.31 4.97 -2.70
C PHE A 169 5.35 6.03 -2.31
N THR A 170 6.24 6.40 -3.23
CA THR A 170 7.35 7.33 -2.92
C THR A 170 7.00 8.81 -3.11
N LYS A 171 6.07 9.12 -4.01
CA LYS A 171 5.71 10.51 -4.38
C LYS A 171 4.23 10.83 -4.18
N GLY A 172 3.43 9.84 -3.79
CA GLY A 172 1.97 9.93 -3.81
C GLY A 172 1.41 9.54 -5.18
N ALA A 173 0.20 8.99 -5.21
CA ALA A 173 -0.53 8.78 -6.46
C ALA A 173 -0.63 10.11 -7.21
N GLY A 174 -0.26 10.15 -8.50
CA GLY A 174 -0.22 11.38 -9.28
C GLY A 174 -1.53 12.15 -9.21
N GLY A 175 -1.55 13.20 -8.36
CA GLY A 175 -2.74 13.98 -8.02
C GLY A 175 -2.97 14.03 -6.51
N GLY A 176 -2.34 14.99 -5.82
CA GLY A 176 -2.58 15.27 -4.40
C GLY A 176 -1.50 14.70 -3.50
N GLY A 177 -0.61 15.58 -3.03
CA GLY A 177 0.52 15.22 -2.20
C GLY A 177 0.12 14.56 -0.90
N ASN A 178 0.35 13.25 -0.82
CA ASN A 178 0.50 12.52 0.43
C ASN A 178 1.88 11.88 0.44
N ALA A 179 2.89 12.71 0.69
CA ALA A 179 4.19 12.24 1.14
C ALA A 179 4.03 11.79 2.60
N ALA A 180 3.67 10.52 2.78
CA ALA A 180 3.97 9.80 4.01
C ALA A 180 5.51 9.69 4.05
N ALA A 181 6.12 10.59 4.81
CA ALA A 181 7.55 10.65 5.01
C ALA A 181 8.02 9.37 5.71
N GLY A 182 8.78 8.55 4.99
CA GLY A 182 9.69 7.58 5.58
C GLY A 182 10.89 8.32 6.19
N HIS A 183 11.10 8.10 7.48
CA HIS A 183 12.39 8.32 8.14
C HIS A 183 13.42 7.36 7.53
N ASP A 184 14.56 7.86 7.05
CA ASP A 184 15.88 7.52 7.63
C ASP A 184 17.00 8.48 7.16
N ALA A 185 17.80 8.86 8.16
CA ALA A 185 19.19 9.31 8.17
C ALA A 185 19.78 10.23 7.07
N GLY A 186 20.21 11.41 7.53
CA GLY A 186 21.53 11.94 7.17
C GLY A 186 21.57 13.12 6.21
N GLY A 187 21.02 14.27 6.62
CA GLY A 187 21.20 15.52 5.89
C GLY A 187 20.66 16.69 6.69
N ASP A 188 21.55 17.60 7.05
CA ASP A 188 21.32 18.87 7.72
C ASP A 188 20.07 19.59 7.17
N SER A 189 19.01 19.70 7.99
CA SER A 189 17.85 20.53 7.69
C SER A 189 17.18 20.93 9.00
N MET A 190 17.58 22.10 9.50
CA MET A 190 16.79 22.89 10.42
C MET A 190 15.45 23.25 9.76
N PHE A 191 14.37 22.63 10.20
CA PHE A 191 13.06 23.27 10.15
C PHE A 191 12.48 23.23 11.57
N VAL A 192 12.38 24.41 12.16
CA VAL A 192 11.75 24.63 13.46
C VAL A 192 10.27 24.33 13.29
N ASP A 193 9.83 23.19 13.83
CA ASP A 193 8.43 22.90 14.10
C ASP A 193 8.00 23.79 15.27
N SER A 194 7.23 24.83 14.96
CA SER A 194 6.57 25.67 15.95
C SER A 194 5.08 25.64 15.66
N GLY A 195 4.31 25.09 16.61
CA GLY A 195 2.88 25.41 16.73
C GLY A 195 1.92 24.29 16.35
N ASN A 196 1.87 23.26 17.19
CA ASN A 196 0.76 22.33 17.32
C ASN A 196 -0.58 23.06 17.60
N HIS A 197 -1.48 23.17 16.61
CA HIS A 197 -2.93 23.31 16.82
C HIS A 197 -3.72 22.69 15.63
N ASN A 198 -4.55 21.69 15.92
CA ASN A 198 -5.68 21.21 15.09
C ASN A 198 -5.44 20.26 13.89
N SER A 199 -4.41 19.41 13.96
CA SER A 199 -4.04 18.43 12.93
C SER A 199 -5.05 17.29 12.65
N ASN A 200 -6.20 17.26 13.32
CA ASN A 200 -7.20 16.19 13.12
C ASN A 200 -8.30 16.54 12.11
N LYS A 201 -8.65 17.82 11.92
CA LYS A 201 -9.72 18.23 10.96
C LYS A 201 -9.23 18.24 9.51
N THR A 202 -7.95 18.54 9.28
CA THR A 202 -7.34 18.64 7.94
C THR A 202 -6.44 17.43 7.60
N ALA A 203 -6.50 16.36 8.39
CA ALA A 203 -5.67 15.16 8.21
C ALA A 203 -5.86 14.50 6.83
N ASN A 204 -7.05 14.62 6.24
CA ASN A 204 -7.40 14.09 4.92
C ASN A 204 -7.24 15.12 3.79
N CYS A 205 -6.75 16.33 4.09
CA CYS A 205 -6.54 17.40 3.11
C CYS A 205 -5.09 17.42 2.59
N SER A 206 -4.88 18.00 1.41
CA SER A 206 -3.55 18.26 0.87
C SER A 206 -2.73 19.20 1.76
N ARG A 207 -1.39 19.17 1.65
CA ARG A 207 -0.52 20.07 2.42
C ARG A 207 -0.76 21.56 2.15
N ALA A 208 -1.23 21.92 0.95
CA ALA A 208 -1.59 23.30 0.64
C ALA A 208 -2.88 23.69 1.37
N ALA A 209 -3.87 22.80 1.41
CA ALA A 209 -5.10 22.97 2.18
C ALA A 209 -4.86 23.01 3.70
N GLN A 210 -3.95 22.18 4.23
CA GLN A 210 -3.53 22.25 5.63
C GLN A 210 -2.93 23.62 5.97
N ARG A 211 -1.97 24.10 5.17
CA ARG A 211 -1.34 25.42 5.37
C ARG A 211 -2.32 26.59 5.25
N LEU A 212 -3.26 26.50 4.31
CA LEU A 212 -4.34 27.47 4.16
C LEU A 212 -5.22 27.50 5.42
N TYR A 213 -5.66 26.33 5.89
CA TYR A 213 -6.49 26.21 7.07
C TYR A 213 -5.77 26.69 8.34
N ASP A 214 -4.49 26.36 8.50
CA ASP A 214 -3.68 26.81 9.63
C ASP A 214 -3.55 28.35 9.62
N PHE A 215 -3.32 28.95 8.45
CA PHE A 215 -3.27 30.41 8.29
C PHE A 215 -4.61 31.07 8.62
N LEU A 216 -5.72 30.50 8.15
CA LEU A 216 -7.06 30.98 8.50
C LEU A 216 -7.36 30.83 10.00
N SER A 217 -6.86 29.77 10.64
CA SER A 217 -7.07 29.52 12.08
C SER A 217 -6.26 30.45 12.98
N GLY A 218 -5.15 30.99 12.47
CA GLY A 218 -4.35 32.01 13.14
C GLY A 218 -4.88 33.43 12.94
N SER A 219 -5.82 33.64 12.03
CA SER A 219 -6.45 34.96 11.82
C SER A 219 -7.55 35.19 12.86
N GLU A 220 -7.50 36.33 13.56
CA GLU A 220 -8.41 36.65 14.67
C GLU A 220 -9.86 36.94 14.20
N ASP A 221 -10.09 37.04 12.89
CA ASP A 221 -11.36 37.42 12.26
C ASP A 221 -12.17 36.20 11.77
N GLY A 222 -12.64 35.37 12.70
CA GLY A 222 -13.34 34.11 12.41
C GLY A 222 -14.66 34.19 11.61
N THR A 223 -15.15 35.39 11.25
CA THR A 223 -16.41 35.58 10.50
C THR A 223 -16.28 36.45 9.25
N THR A 224 -15.27 37.32 9.16
CA THR A 224 -15.05 38.17 7.99
C THR A 224 -14.36 37.40 6.86
N GLY A 225 -13.54 36.41 7.22
CA GLY A 225 -12.74 35.64 6.28
C GLY A 225 -11.53 36.41 5.77
N VAL A 226 -10.59 35.69 5.14
CA VAL A 226 -9.33 36.23 4.66
C VAL A 226 -9.27 36.15 3.14
N ASN A 227 -8.83 37.22 2.48
CA ASN A 227 -8.77 37.32 1.03
C ASN A 227 -7.56 36.57 0.45
N LEU A 228 -7.71 36.07 -0.78
CA LEU A 228 -6.69 35.39 -1.57
C LEU A 228 -5.31 36.07 -1.51
N ASN A 229 -5.24 37.40 -1.68
CA ASN A 229 -3.96 38.12 -1.71
C ASN A 229 -3.23 38.09 -0.37
N GLU A 230 -4.00 38.15 0.72
CA GLU A 230 -3.45 38.13 2.08
C GLU A 230 -2.95 36.73 2.43
N ILE A 231 -3.68 35.69 2.03
CA ILE A 231 -3.26 34.29 2.16
C ILE A 231 -1.99 34.02 1.35
N VAL A 232 -1.92 34.47 0.09
CA VAL A 232 -0.72 34.34 -0.76
C VAL A 232 0.48 34.99 -0.08
N SER A 233 0.29 36.19 0.49
CA SER A 233 1.37 36.91 1.17
C SER A 233 1.82 36.23 2.48
N GLY A 234 0.89 35.66 3.24
CA GLY A 234 1.17 35.04 4.54
C GLY A 234 1.68 33.60 4.47
N THR A 235 1.28 32.85 3.43
CA THR A 235 1.67 31.45 3.25
C THR A 235 2.81 31.25 2.24
N GLY A 236 3.08 32.26 1.40
CA GLY A 236 4.06 32.18 0.31
C GLY A 236 3.67 31.24 -0.83
N MET A 237 2.41 30.80 -0.88
CA MET A 237 1.88 29.91 -1.92
C MET A 237 1.48 30.70 -3.17
N ALA A 238 1.52 30.08 -4.35
CA ALA A 238 1.01 30.70 -5.57
C ALA A 238 -0.53 30.85 -5.51
N ALA A 239 -1.08 31.92 -6.08
CA ALA A 239 -2.53 32.17 -6.06
C ALA A 239 -3.36 31.02 -6.65
N SER A 240 -2.83 30.33 -7.67
CA SER A 240 -3.45 29.13 -8.25
C SER A 240 -3.49 27.94 -7.29
N ASP A 241 -2.47 27.79 -6.45
CA ASP A 241 -2.41 26.72 -5.45
C ASP A 241 -3.31 27.02 -4.26
N VAL A 242 -3.43 28.29 -3.86
CA VAL A 242 -4.37 28.74 -2.82
C VAL A 242 -5.82 28.49 -3.27
N SER A 243 -6.17 28.87 -4.49
CA SER A 243 -7.53 28.68 -5.02
C SER A 243 -7.92 27.19 -5.03
N ARG A 244 -7.02 26.32 -5.52
CA ARG A 244 -7.24 24.88 -5.54
C ARG A 244 -7.34 24.28 -4.13
N ALA A 245 -6.54 24.77 -3.19
CA ALA A 245 -6.58 24.34 -1.80
C ALA A 245 -7.88 24.78 -1.11
N ALA A 246 -8.39 25.97 -1.44
CA ALA A 246 -9.64 26.49 -0.92
C ALA A 246 -10.84 25.67 -1.44
N ASP A 247 -10.87 25.31 -2.73
CA ASP A 247 -11.91 24.44 -3.31
C ASP A 247 -11.97 23.07 -2.61
N GLU A 248 -10.81 22.52 -2.25
CA GLU A 248 -10.70 21.26 -1.51
C GLU A 248 -11.30 21.39 -0.10
N LEU A 249 -10.96 22.45 0.64
CA LEU A 249 -11.50 22.69 1.98
C LEU A 249 -13.00 23.01 1.96
N LEU A 250 -13.47 23.74 0.94
CA LEU A 250 -14.90 23.99 0.69
C LEU A 250 -15.66 22.68 0.47
N GLY A 251 -15.11 21.79 -0.36
CA GLY A 251 -15.71 20.47 -0.64
C GLY A 251 -15.78 19.57 0.60
N GLN A 252 -14.87 19.74 1.56
CA GLN A 252 -14.89 19.04 2.85
C GLN A 252 -15.76 19.74 3.92
N GLY A 253 -16.31 20.91 3.62
CA GLY A 253 -17.11 21.69 4.56
C GLY A 253 -16.32 22.24 5.74
N LEU A 254 -15.01 22.49 5.55
CA LEU A 254 -14.13 23.02 6.60
C LEU A 254 -14.01 24.55 6.55
N VAL A 255 -14.24 25.14 5.38
CA VAL A 255 -14.27 26.59 5.16
C VAL A 255 -15.49 26.95 4.32
N TYR A 256 -15.87 28.22 4.31
CA TYR A 256 -16.92 28.77 3.46
C TYR A 256 -16.49 30.12 2.87
N THR A 257 -17.02 30.47 1.69
CA THR A 257 -16.83 31.78 1.06
C THR A 257 -17.69 32.82 1.77
N THR A 258 -17.14 34.01 2.04
CA THR A 258 -17.86 35.09 2.76
C THR A 258 -18.36 36.17 1.80
N VAL A 259 -17.54 37.19 1.56
CA VAL A 259 -17.91 38.42 0.84
C VAL A 259 -17.84 38.28 -0.68
N ASP A 260 -16.95 37.41 -1.17
CA ASP A 260 -16.75 37.09 -2.57
C ASP A 260 -16.19 35.66 -2.72
N ASP A 261 -15.95 35.25 -3.97
CA ASP A 261 -15.45 33.92 -4.31
C ASP A 261 -13.95 33.74 -3.99
N GLU A 262 -13.27 34.79 -3.52
CA GLU A 262 -11.83 34.81 -3.20
C GLU A 262 -11.55 35.09 -1.72
N THR A 263 -12.58 35.03 -0.86
CA THR A 263 -12.47 35.29 0.58
C THR A 263 -13.10 34.15 1.37
N TRP A 264 -12.30 33.50 2.22
CA TRP A 264 -12.70 32.28 2.94
C TRP A 264 -12.60 32.45 4.47
N ALA A 265 -13.57 31.89 5.19
CA ALA A 265 -13.58 31.80 6.65
C ALA A 265 -13.72 30.34 7.11
N ILE A 266 -13.22 30.03 8.32
CA ILE A 266 -13.35 28.69 8.90
C ILE A 266 -14.80 28.45 9.34
N LEU A 267 -15.32 27.27 8.99
CA LEU A 267 -16.61 26.81 9.47
C LEU A 267 -16.43 26.10 10.82
N ASP A 268 -16.67 26.81 11.92
CA ASP A 268 -16.71 26.20 13.25
C ASP A 268 -18.08 25.57 13.52
N TYR A 269 -18.05 24.30 13.95
CA TYR A 269 -19.19 23.52 14.47
C TYR A 269 -18.98 23.23 15.95
#